data_AF-A0A3D1IDP1-F1
#
_entry.id   AF-A0A3D1IDP1-F1
#
_cell.length_a   1.000
_cell.length_b   1.000
_cell.length_c   1.000
_cell.angle_alpha   90.00
_cell.angle_beta   90.00
_cell.angle_gamma   90.00
#
_symmetry.space_group_name_H-M   'P 1'
#
loop_
_entity.id
_entity.type
_entity.pdbx_description
1 polymer ?
#
loop_
_entity_poly.entity_id
_entity_poly.type
_entity_poly.pdbx_seq_one_letter_code
_entity_poly.pdbx_strand_id
1 'polypeptide(L)'
;MGKRKEPRPPVWYLNSSFWFAAMLLAVAIVGLPFLGGEDAIRDPGQKRENGLVWMYLAGAAIMALNGWLSHQHAAKAFEEASATTKDS
;
A
#
# COMPACT_ATOMS: atom_id res chain seq x y z
N MET A 1 -23.28 -1.08 30.30
CA MET A 1 -23.42 -1.31 28.84
C MET A 1 -22.48 -0.37 28.10
N GLY A 2 -21.37 -0.87 27.56
CA GLY A 2 -20.45 -0.05 26.76
C GLY A 2 -21.13 0.40 25.47
N LYS A 3 -20.98 1.67 25.08
CA LYS A 3 -21.53 2.19 23.82
C LYS A 3 -21.00 1.33 22.67
N ARG A 4 -21.90 0.68 21.91
CA ARG A 4 -21.49 0.00 20.68
C ARG A 4 -20.85 1.05 19.78
N LYS A 5 -19.57 0.89 19.45
CA LYS A 5 -18.89 1.79 18.53
C LYS A 5 -19.51 1.60 17.17
N GLU A 6 -20.03 2.67 16.60
CA GLU A 6 -20.49 2.66 15.22
C GLU A 6 -19.36 2.18 14.31
N PRO A 7 -19.66 1.34 13.31
CA PRO A 7 -18.67 0.94 12.34
C PRO A 7 -18.12 2.22 11.68
N ARG A 8 -16.80 2.31 11.55
CA ARG A 8 -16.15 3.44 10.87
C ARG A 8 -16.03 3.11 9.39
N PRO A 9 -16.23 4.09 8.48
CA PRO A 9 -16.05 3.85 7.06
C PRO A 9 -14.59 3.43 6.79
N PRO A 10 -14.36 2.46 5.89
CA PRO A 10 -13.02 2.05 5.53
C PRO A 10 -12.35 3.18 4.77
N VAL A 11 -11.14 3.53 5.19
CA VAL A 11 -10.37 4.63 4.60
C VAL A 11 -9.08 4.09 4.02
N TRP A 12 -8.88 4.25 2.72
CA TRP A 12 -7.79 3.61 1.98
C TRP A 12 -6.40 4.02 2.51
N TYR A 13 -6.19 5.29 2.87
CA TYR A 13 -4.89 5.78 3.36
C TYR A 13 -4.51 5.27 4.77
N LEU A 14 -5.43 4.61 5.49
CA LEU A 14 -5.10 3.98 6.77
C LEU A 14 -4.54 2.56 6.60
N ASN A 15 -4.57 2.01 5.39
CA ASN A 15 -4.01 0.70 5.11
C ASN A 15 -2.50 0.81 4.84
N SER A 16 -1.70 0.11 5.65
CA SER A 16 -0.23 0.09 5.58
C SER A 16 0.30 -0.35 4.21
N SER A 17 -0.42 -1.21 3.49
CA SER A 17 -0.01 -1.67 2.15
C SER A 17 0.09 -0.52 1.15
N PHE A 18 -0.79 0.49 1.24
CA PHE A 18 -0.68 1.67 0.38
C PHE A 18 0.53 2.55 0.74
N TRP A 19 0.91 2.62 2.01
CA TRP A 19 2.12 3.31 2.44
C TRP A 19 3.38 2.61 1.98
N PHE A 20 3.44 1.28 2.09
CA PHE A 20 4.55 0.51 1.54
C PHE A 20 4.64 0.65 0.02
N ALA A 21 3.50 0.62 -0.68
CA ALA A 21 3.47 0.87 -2.12
C ALA A 21 4.02 2.26 -2.46
N ALA A 22 3.60 3.30 -1.74
CA ALA A 22 4.07 4.66 -1.95
C ALA A 22 5.57 4.82 -1.69
N MET A 23 6.10 4.22 -0.61
CA MET A 23 7.53 4.24 -0.30
C MET A 23 8.35 3.53 -1.38
N LEU A 24 7.93 2.33 -1.78
CA LEU A 24 8.61 1.56 -2.84
C LEU A 24 8.57 2.29 -4.18
N LEU A 25 7.45 2.95 -4.49
CA LEU A 25 7.33 3.78 -5.69
C LEU A 25 8.26 4.99 -5.63
N ALA A 26 8.38 5.66 -4.48
CA ALA A 26 9.31 6.77 -4.30
C ALA A 26 10.77 6.32 -4.49
N VAL A 27 11.15 5.17 -3.92
CA VAL A 27 12.48 4.57 -4.15
C VAL A 27 12.68 4.26 -5.62
N ALA A 28 11.72 3.62 -6.29
CA ALA A 28 11.81 3.33 -7.72
C ALA A 28 11.99 4.61 -8.56
N ILE A 29 11.26 5.69 -8.25
CA ILE A 29 11.40 6.99 -8.93
C ILE A 29 12.81 7.55 -8.73
N VAL A 30 13.32 7.59 -7.49
CA VAL A 30 14.68 8.09 -7.21
C VAL A 30 15.74 7.27 -7.96
N GLY A 31 15.54 5.96 -8.07
CA GLY A 31 16.44 5.06 -8.78
C GLY A 31 16.41 5.18 -10.31
N LEU A 32 15.48 5.95 -10.89
CA LEU A 32 15.44 6.15 -12.34
C LEU A 32 16.73 6.81 -12.85
N PRO A 33 17.20 6.42 -14.06
CA PRO A 33 18.51 6.82 -14.57
C PRO A 33 18.68 8.34 -14.76
N PHE A 34 17.58 9.08 -14.84
CA PHE A 34 17.57 10.54 -15.01
C PHE A 34 17.52 11.33 -13.70
N LEU A 35 17.32 10.68 -12.55
CA LEU A 35 17.29 11.31 -11.23
C LEU A 35 18.56 11.01 -10.42
N GLY A 36 18.68 9.78 -9.91
CA GLY A 36 19.87 9.33 -9.17
C GLY A 36 20.51 8.06 -9.73
N GLY A 37 19.79 7.33 -10.59
CA GLY A 37 20.20 6.01 -11.06
C GLY A 37 20.21 4.96 -9.95
N GLU A 38 20.57 3.74 -10.30
CA GLU A 38 20.56 2.61 -9.35
C GLU A 38 21.54 2.78 -8.19
N ASP A 39 22.61 3.57 -8.37
CA ASP A 39 23.57 3.84 -7.30
C ASP A 39 22.97 4.66 -6.14
N ALA A 40 21.90 5.43 -6.38
CA ALA A 40 21.23 6.24 -5.35
C ALA A 40 20.33 5.43 -4.40
N ILE A 41 19.85 4.27 -4.86
CA ILE A 41 18.92 3.39 -4.13
C ILE A 41 19.59 2.11 -3.64
N ARG A 42 20.87 1.95 -3.92
CA ARG A 42 21.63 0.74 -3.63
C ARG A 42 22.30 0.83 -2.27
N ASP A 43 22.27 -0.27 -1.54
CA ASP A 43 22.94 -0.35 -0.25
C ASP A 43 24.47 -0.45 -0.41
N PRO A 44 25.24 0.20 0.49
CA PRO A 44 26.69 0.12 0.47
C PRO A 44 27.14 -1.35 0.64
N GLY A 45 27.82 -1.88 -0.37
CA GLY A 45 28.32 -3.25 -0.39
C GLY A 45 27.47 -4.27 -1.17
N GLN A 46 26.27 -3.90 -1.66
CA GLN A 46 25.48 -4.75 -2.56
C GLN A 46 26.22 -4.92 -3.90
N LYS A 47 26.04 -5.99 -4.69
CA LYS A 47 26.65 -6.12 -6.04
C LYS A 47 26.01 -5.15 -7.04
N ARG A 48 26.74 -4.75 -8.09
CA ARG A 48 26.18 -3.94 -9.20
C ARG A 48 25.28 -4.88 -10.02
N GLU A 49 23.99 -4.89 -9.75
CA GLU A 49 23.01 -5.66 -10.51
C GLU A 49 22.03 -4.71 -11.18
N ASN A 50 21.86 -4.84 -12.49
CA ASN A 50 20.91 -4.05 -13.24
C ASN A 50 19.48 -4.56 -12.96
N GLY A 51 18.54 -3.64 -12.74
CA GLY A 51 17.11 -3.93 -12.58
C GLY A 51 16.58 -3.73 -11.17
N LEU A 52 17.34 -3.13 -10.26
CA LEU A 52 16.91 -2.86 -8.88
C LEU A 52 15.65 -1.96 -8.85
N VAL A 53 15.56 -1.00 -9.77
CA VAL A 53 14.37 -0.16 -9.96
C VAL A 53 13.13 -0.99 -10.29
N TRP A 54 13.26 -1.97 -11.20
CA TRP A 54 12.14 -2.83 -11.60
C TRP A 54 11.65 -3.70 -10.46
N MET A 55 12.56 -4.16 -9.59
CA MET A 55 12.19 -4.91 -8.39
C MET A 55 11.39 -4.05 -7.41
N TYR A 56 11.83 -2.80 -7.14
CA TYR A 56 11.07 -1.88 -6.30
C TYR A 56 9.71 -1.51 -6.92
N LEU A 57 9.67 -1.30 -8.24
CA LEU A 57 8.43 -1.03 -8.97
C LEU A 57 7.45 -2.22 -8.89
N ALA A 58 7.95 -3.45 -9.05
CA ALA A 58 7.15 -4.66 -8.93
C ALA A 58 6.61 -4.83 -7.49
N GLY A 59 7.45 -4.60 -6.48
CA GLY A 59 7.02 -4.59 -5.08
C GLY A 59 5.96 -3.55 -4.80
N ALA A 60 6.13 -2.32 -5.33
CA ALA A 60 5.14 -1.26 -5.22
C ALA A 60 3.79 -1.66 -5.84
N ALA A 61 3.81 -2.26 -7.02
CA ALA A 61 2.60 -2.73 -7.71
C ALA A 61 1.88 -3.83 -6.91
N ILE A 62 2.61 -4.82 -6.38
CA ILE A 62 2.04 -5.89 -5.56
C ILE A 62 1.38 -5.32 -4.30
N MET A 63 2.06 -4.40 -3.60
CA MET A 63 1.53 -3.77 -2.40
C MET A 63 0.30 -2.91 -2.69
N ALA A 64 0.28 -2.18 -3.81
CA ALA A 64 -0.88 -1.40 -4.24
C ALA A 64 -2.08 -2.30 -4.52
N LEU A 65 -1.89 -3.41 -5.25
CA LEU A 65 -2.94 -4.39 -5.52
C LEU A 65 -3.47 -5.03 -4.23
N ASN A 66 -2.59 -5.41 -3.31
CA ASN A 66 -2.98 -5.95 -2.00
C ASN A 66 -3.77 -4.93 -1.17
N GLY A 67 -3.32 -3.67 -1.15
CA GLY A 67 -4.02 -2.56 -0.50
C GLY A 67 -5.42 -2.36 -1.08
N TRP A 68 -5.54 -2.39 -2.41
CA TRP A 68 -6.80 -2.26 -3.13
C TRP A 68 -7.79 -3.37 -2.78
N LEU A 69 -7.37 -4.63 -2.87
CA LEU A 69 -8.21 -5.79 -2.53
C LEU A 69 -8.67 -5.72 -1.07
N SER A 70 -7.75 -5.42 -0.14
CA SER A 70 -8.07 -5.25 1.27
C SER A 70 -9.10 -4.14 1.51
N HIS A 71 -8.99 -3.04 0.78
CA HIS A 71 -9.94 -1.94 0.87
C HIS A 71 -11.33 -2.34 0.38
N GLN A 72 -11.43 -3.08 -0.73
CA GLN A 72 -12.71 -3.60 -1.23
C GLN A 72 -13.39 -4.54 -0.25
N HIS A 73 -12.63 -5.47 0.35
CA HIS A 73 -13.17 -6.37 1.38
C HIS A 73 -13.68 -5.60 2.60
N ALA A 74 -12.93 -4.58 3.04
CA ALA A 74 -13.36 -3.73 4.15
C ALA A 74 -14.60 -2.89 3.82
N ALA A 75 -14.72 -2.38 2.59
CA ALA A 75 -15.91 -1.68 2.09
C ALA A 75 -17.15 -2.57 2.14
N LYS A 76 -17.04 -3.79 1.62
CA LYS A 76 -18.14 -4.76 1.66
C LYS A 76 -18.57 -5.12 3.09
N ALA A 77 -17.60 -5.38 3.97
CA ALA A 77 -17.89 -5.68 5.38
C ALA A 77 -18.55 -4.49 6.11
N PHE A 78 -18.19 -3.27 5.76
CA PHE A 78 -18.81 -2.06 6.29
C PHE A 78 -20.27 -1.91 5.84
N GLU A 79 -20.56 -2.15 4.56
CA GLU A 79 -21.92 -2.16 4.03
C GLU A 79 -22.80 -3.18 4.77
N GLU A 80 -22.34 -4.42 4.91
CA GLU A 80 -23.04 -5.49 5.63
C GLU A 80 -23.31 -5.14 7.11
N ALA A 81 -22.33 -4.56 7.81
CA ALA A 81 -22.48 -4.14 9.20
C ALA A 81 -23.44 -2.93 9.36
N SER A 82 -23.39 -1.99 8.42
CA SER A 82 -24.26 -0.81 8.40
C SER A 82 -25.73 -1.18 8.13
N ALA A 83 -25.97 -2.14 7.23
CA ALA A 83 -27.31 -2.67 6.95
C ALA A 83 -27.92 -3.35 8.19
N THR A 84 -27.14 -4.23 8.85
CA THR A 84 -27.60 -4.96 10.05
C THR A 84 -27.97 -4.02 11.21
N THR A 85 -27.23 -2.91 11.37
CA THR A 85 -27.49 -1.92 12.42
C THR A 85 -28.78 -1.13 12.16
N LYS A 86 -29.19 -0.97 10.90
CA LYS A 86 -30.39 -0.21 10.53
C LYS A 86 -31.70 -1.00 10.75
N ASP A 87 -31.61 -2.31 10.75
CA ASP A 87 -32.75 -3.24 10.92
C ASP A 87 -32.96 -3.70 12.38
N SER A 88 -32.13 -3.23 13.33
CA SER A 88 -32.18 -3.55 14.77
C SER A 88 -32.69 -2.39 15.62
#